data_AF-J9DXD8-F1
#
_entry.id   AF-J9DXD8-F1
#
_cell.length_a   1.000
_cell.length_b   1.000
_cell.length_c   1.000
_cell.angle_alpha   90.00
_cell.angle_beta   90.00
_cell.angle_gamma   90.00
#
_symmetry.space_group_name_H-M   'P 1'
#
loop_
_entity.id
_entity.type
_entity.pdbx_description
1 polymer ?
#
loop_
_entity_poly.entity_id
_entity_poly.type
_entity_poly.pdbx_seq_one_letter_code
_entity_poly.pdbx_strand_id
1 'polypeptide(L)'
;MLLCNPSAGLILSSGAGSEVQFSSAGFYQENGDQCYKRITNLYDLDSYSNAFYQAAIQDLSDRRANGYRLHNFILSNDIEKWSAAFLDPSWTHQVIRSVEV
;
A
#
# COMPACT_ATOMS: atom_id res chain seq x y z
N MET A 1 -0.95 -9.33 -3.91
CA MET A 1 -0.74 -10.41 -2.93
C MET A 1 0.05 -9.82 -1.76
N LEU A 2 -0.40 -10.01 -0.53
CA LEU A 2 0.20 -9.44 0.67
C LEU A 2 1.12 -10.50 1.30
N LEU A 3 2.44 -10.27 1.30
CA LEU A 3 3.35 -11.12 2.07
C LEU A 3 3.56 -10.46 3.45
N CYS A 4 2.80 -10.92 4.44
CA CYS A 4 2.97 -10.49 5.82
C CYS A 4 4.02 -11.35 6.51
N ASN A 5 5.28 -10.92 6.44
CA ASN A 5 6.22 -11.24 7.51
C ASN A 5 6.09 -10.11 8.55
N PRO A 6 5.54 -10.35 9.76
CA PRO A 6 5.41 -9.30 10.78
C PRO A 6 6.77 -8.78 11.26
N SER A 7 7.85 -9.49 10.94
CA SER A 7 9.23 -9.08 11.15
C SER A 7 9.89 -8.49 9.90
N ALA A 8 9.15 -8.10 8.85
CA ALA A 8 9.68 -7.37 7.71
C ALA A 8 8.82 -6.14 7.41
N GLY A 9 9.38 -5.21 6.64
CA GLY A 9 8.62 -4.13 6.02
C GLY A 9 7.55 -4.68 5.06
N LEU A 10 6.45 -3.92 4.91
CA LEU A 10 5.40 -4.26 3.95
C LEU A 10 5.94 -4.15 2.52
N ILE A 11 5.58 -5.11 1.68
CA ILE A 11 5.90 -5.11 0.24
C ILE A 11 4.60 -5.19 -0.54
N LEU A 12 4.41 -4.30 -1.52
CA LEU A 12 3.23 -4.22 -2.35
C LEU A 12 3.59 -4.25 -3.83
N SER A 13 2.73 -4.88 -4.62
CA SER A 13 2.81 -4.81 -6.08
C SER A 13 2.19 -3.49 -6.54
N SER A 14 2.88 -2.81 -7.46
CA SER A 14 2.39 -1.61 -8.14
C SER A 14 1.04 -1.89 -8.79
N GLY A 15 0.06 -1.01 -8.58
CA GLY A 15 -1.28 -1.14 -9.14
C GLY A 15 -2.21 -2.08 -8.36
N ALA A 16 -1.75 -2.70 -7.27
CA ALA A 16 -2.66 -3.33 -6.32
C ALA A 16 -3.58 -2.24 -5.72
N GLY A 17 -4.88 -2.52 -5.54
CA GLY A 17 -5.82 -1.53 -5.02
C GLY A 17 -5.38 -0.89 -3.69
N SER A 18 -4.81 -1.70 -2.79
CA SER A 18 -4.21 -1.22 -1.53
C SER A 18 -3.00 -0.31 -1.75
N GLU A 19 -2.18 -0.60 -2.75
CA GLU A 19 -1.00 0.20 -3.10
C GLU A 19 -1.42 1.57 -3.62
N VAL A 20 -2.39 1.61 -4.54
CA VAL A 20 -2.99 2.85 -5.05
C VAL A 20 -3.54 3.70 -3.91
N GLN A 21 -4.35 3.11 -3.02
CA GLN A 21 -4.91 3.82 -1.87
C GLN A 21 -3.83 4.37 -0.93
N PHE A 22 -2.80 3.58 -0.63
CA PHE A 22 -1.72 4.03 0.25
C PHE A 22 -0.84 5.10 -0.39
N SER A 23 -0.56 5.01 -1.69
CA SER A 23 0.14 6.07 -2.43
C SER A 23 -0.66 7.37 -2.45
N SER A 24 -1.96 7.30 -2.74
CA SER A 24 -2.84 8.47 -2.72
C SER A 24 -2.93 9.11 -1.34
N ALA A 25 -2.81 8.32 -0.27
CA ALA A 25 -2.75 8.80 1.10
C ALA A 25 -1.34 9.29 1.55
N GLY A 26 -0.35 9.26 0.65
CA GLY A 26 0.99 9.79 0.91
C GLY A 26 1.94 8.85 1.66
N PHE A 27 1.64 7.54 1.74
CA PHE A 27 2.52 6.55 2.39
C PHE A 27 3.70 6.09 1.53
N TYR A 28 3.80 6.58 0.29
CA TYR A 28 4.92 6.29 -0.59
C TYR A 28 5.26 7.51 -1.44
N GLN A 29 6.50 7.96 -1.35
CA GLN A 29 7.09 8.99 -2.21
C GLN A 29 8.40 8.46 -2.80
N GLU A 30 8.60 8.62 -4.12
CA GLU A 30 9.78 8.09 -4.83
C GLU A 30 11.10 8.57 -4.21
N ASN A 31 11.17 9.85 -3.81
CA ASN A 31 12.35 10.48 -3.22
C ASN A 31 12.13 10.92 -1.77
N GLY A 32 11.28 10.20 -1.03
CA GLY A 32 10.89 10.60 0.31
C GLY A 32 10.55 9.42 1.20
N ASP A 33 9.58 9.65 2.07
CA ASP A 33 9.17 8.67 3.05
C ASP A 33 8.42 7.49 2.40
N GLN A 34 8.80 6.28 2.76
CA GLN A 34 8.30 5.03 2.17
C GLN A 34 7.89 4.06 3.28
N CYS A 35 6.58 3.99 3.54
CA CYS A 35 6.02 3.07 4.53
C CYS A 35 6.00 1.61 4.05
N TYR A 36 6.23 1.37 2.77
CA TYR A 36 6.29 0.04 2.15
C TYR A 36 7.26 0.03 0.97
N LYS A 37 7.70 -1.16 0.56
CA LYS A 37 8.48 -1.39 -0.67
C LYS A 37 7.55 -1.71 -1.82
N ARG A 38 7.82 -1.13 -2.99
CA ARG A 38 6.99 -1.31 -4.19
C ARG A 38 7.70 -2.24 -5.17
N ILE A 39 6.97 -3.21 -5.70
CA ILE A 39 7.41 -4.07 -6.81
C ILE A 39 6.68 -3.64 -8.08
N THR A 40 7.42 -3.12 -9.04
CA THR A 40 6.89 -2.64 -10.33
C THR A 40 6.96 -3.70 -11.43
N ASN A 41 7.96 -4.57 -11.40
CA ASN A 41 8.15 -5.65 -12.36
C ASN A 41 8.58 -6.94 -11.64
N LEU A 42 7.81 -8.01 -11.79
CA LEU A 42 8.11 -9.32 -11.19
C LEU A 42 9.25 -10.07 -11.90
N TYR A 43 9.53 -9.70 -13.15
CA TYR A 43 10.56 -10.33 -13.98
C TYR A 43 11.92 -9.61 -13.89
N ASP A 44 11.96 -8.43 -13.29
CA ASP A 44 13.20 -7.76 -12.91
C ASP A 44 13.69 -8.35 -11.59
N LEU A 45 14.48 -9.43 -11.69
CA LEU A 45 14.93 -10.21 -10.54
C LEU A 45 15.80 -9.39 -9.58
N ASP A 46 16.56 -8.42 -10.09
CA ASP A 46 17.43 -7.56 -9.28
C ASP A 46 16.58 -6.62 -8.42
N SER A 47 15.67 -5.87 -9.05
CA SER A 47 14.75 -4.98 -8.31
C SER A 47 13.83 -5.77 -7.37
N TYR A 48 13.32 -6.91 -7.83
CA TYR A 48 12.44 -7.77 -7.04
C TYR A 48 13.14 -8.28 -5.78
N SER A 49 14.32 -8.89 -5.92
CA SER A 49 15.07 -9.42 -4.77
C SER A 49 15.55 -8.32 -3.82
N ASN A 50 15.97 -7.17 -4.36
CA ASN A 50 16.35 -6.02 -3.55
C ASN A 50 15.17 -5.49 -2.71
N ALA A 51 13.94 -5.43 -3.25
CA ALA A 51 12.78 -5.01 -2.47
C ALA A 51 12.55 -5.90 -1.24
N PHE A 52 12.71 -7.22 -1.39
CA PHE A 52 12.62 -8.17 -0.29
C PHE A 52 13.76 -8.02 0.72
N TYR A 53 14.99 -7.88 0.24
CA TYR A 53 16.15 -7.66 1.09
C TYR A 53 15.98 -6.39 1.94
N GLN A 54 15.63 -5.27 1.31
CA GLN A 54 15.42 -3.98 1.99
C GLN A 54 14.28 -4.04 3.00
N ALA A 55 13.20 -4.76 2.71
CA ALA A 55 12.12 -4.99 3.66
C ALA A 55 12.57 -5.83 4.86
N ALA A 56 13.43 -6.84 4.64
CA ALA A 56 13.93 -7.72 5.69
C ALA A 56 14.90 -7.01 6.65
N ILE A 57 15.74 -6.11 6.13
CA ILE A 57 16.74 -5.37 6.93
C ILE A 57 16.22 -4.04 7.49
N GLN A 58 14.97 -3.67 7.23
CA GLN A 58 14.41 -2.41 7.71
C GLN A 58 14.51 -2.32 9.24
N ASP A 59 14.91 -1.15 9.76
CA ASP A 59 15.06 -0.98 11.20
C ASP A 59 13.74 -1.27 11.93
N LEU A 60 13.84 -1.78 13.16
CA LEU A 60 12.65 -2.11 13.96
C LEU A 60 11.82 -0.88 14.29
N SER A 61 12.47 0.26 14.57
CA SER A 61 11.78 1.52 14.87
C SER A 61 11.00 2.03 13.66
N ASP A 62 11.63 2.03 12.48
CA ASP A 62 10.99 2.40 11.21
C ASP A 62 9.81 1.49 10.86
N ARG A 63 10.00 0.17 11.00
CA ARG A 63 8.91 -0.81 10.77
C ARG A 63 7.71 -0.55 11.67
N ARG A 64 7.94 -0.27 12.95
CA ARG A 64 6.87 0.02 13.91
C ARG A 64 6.17 1.34 13.60
N ALA A 65 6.93 2.39 13.29
CA ALA A 65 6.37 3.69 12.92
C ALA A 65 5.52 3.60 11.64
N ASN A 66 6.04 2.93 10.62
CA ASN A 66 5.33 2.72 9.35
C ASN A 66 4.10 1.83 9.54
N GLY A 67 4.23 0.73 10.26
CA GLY A 67 3.13 -0.16 10.60
C GLY A 67 2.01 0.54 11.36
N TYR A 68 2.35 1.40 12.33
CA TYR A 68 1.38 2.17 13.09
C TYR A 68 0.60 3.15 12.21
N ARG A 69 1.28 3.85 11.30
CA ARG A 69 0.66 4.78 10.35
C ARG A 69 -0.30 4.06 9.39
N LEU A 70 0.15 2.95 8.80
CA LEU A 70 -0.68 2.12 7.92
C LEU A 70 -1.88 1.55 8.68
N HIS A 71 -1.67 1.06 9.90
CA HIS A 71 -2.73 0.52 10.74
C HIS A 71 -3.82 1.56 11.05
N ASN A 72 -3.42 2.76 11.48
CA ASN A 72 -4.37 3.84 11.74
C ASN A 72 -5.17 4.22 10.49
N PHE A 73 -4.51 4.24 9.33
CA PHE A 73 -5.18 4.52 8.06
C PHE A 73 -6.21 3.45 7.70
N ILE A 74 -5.86 2.16 7.85
CA ILE A 74 -6.76 1.04 7.59
C ILE A 74 -7.97 1.10 8.53
N LEU A 75 -7.76 1.34 9.82
CA LEU A 75 -8.86 1.49 10.79
C LEU A 75 -9.76 2.70 10.48
N SER A 76 -9.18 3.80 10.00
CA SER A 76 -9.94 4.99 9.62
C SER A 76 -10.69 4.84 8.27
N ASN A 77 -10.42 3.76 7.54
CA ASN A 77 -11.01 3.41 6.25
C ASN A 77 -11.45 1.96 6.24
N ASP A 78 -12.22 1.59 7.27
CA ASP A 78 -12.76 0.25 7.43
C ASP A 78 -13.85 -0.07 6.40
N ILE A 79 -14.29 -1.34 6.43
CA ILE A 79 -15.32 -1.84 5.52
C ILE A 79 -16.68 -1.19 5.76
N GLU A 80 -16.98 -0.77 6.98
CA GLU A 80 -18.24 -0.13 7.31
C GLU A 80 -18.33 1.27 6.69
N LYS A 81 -17.25 2.05 6.79
CA LYS A 81 -17.13 3.33 6.11
C LYS A 81 -17.19 3.17 4.60
N TRP A 82 -16.52 2.15 4.04
CA TRP A 82 -16.61 1.85 2.61
C TRP A 82 -18.05 1.50 2.21
N SER A 83 -18.73 0.64 2.97
CA SER A 83 -20.12 0.23 2.73
C SER A 83 -21.08 1.42 2.76
N ALA A 84 -20.95 2.28 3.77
CA ALA A 84 -21.75 3.51 3.89
C ALA A 84 -21.52 4.47 2.71
N ALA A 85 -20.25 4.68 2.31
CA ALA A 85 -19.91 5.53 1.17
C ALA A 85 -20.36 4.92 -0.17
N PHE A 86 -20.29 3.60 -0.32
CA PHE A 86 -20.76 2.92 -1.53
C PHE A 86 -22.25 3.13 -1.78
N LEU A 87 -23.04 3.19 -0.70
CA LEU A 87 -24.48 3.42 -0.74
C LEU A 87 -24.86 4.90 -0.88
N ASP A 88 -23.89 5.82 -0.75
CA ASP A 88 -24.10 7.25 -0.95
C ASP A 88 -24.14 7.57 -2.46
N PRO A 89 -25.26 8.06 -3.01
CA PRO A 89 -25.39 8.39 -4.42
C PRO A 89 -24.42 9.50 -4.89
N SER A 90 -23.85 10.26 -3.96
CA SER A 90 -22.86 11.31 -4.24
C SER A 90 -21.43 10.78 -4.31
N TRP A 91 -21.20 9.50 -4.03
CA TRP A 91 -19.86 8.93 -4.00
C TRP A 91 -19.29 8.76 -5.42
N THR A 92 -18.22 9.49 -5.69
CA THR A 92 -17.45 9.33 -6.93
C THR A 92 -16.58 8.08 -6.82
N HIS A 93 -16.84 7.08 -7.67
CA HIS A 93 -16.07 5.83 -7.73
C HIS A 93 -14.61 6.10 -8.17
N GLN A 94 -13.76 6.62 -7.28
CA GLN A 94 -12.35 6.88 -7.61
C GLN A 94 -11.53 5.61 -7.93
N VAL A 95 -12.12 4.43 -7.73
CA VAL A 95 -11.46 3.12 -7.93
C VAL A 95 -11.90 2.42 -9.21
N ILE A 96 -13.05 2.78 -9.80
CA ILE A 96 -13.51 2.20 -11.06
C ILE A 96 -13.13 3.16 -12.18
N ARG A 97 -12.03 2.89 -12.89
CA ARG A 97 -11.78 3.58 -14.16
C ARG A 97 -12.93 3.24 -15.11
N SER A 98 -13.64 4.26 -15.58
CA SER A 98 -14.55 4.12 -16.72
C SER A 98 -13.76 3.57 -17.89
N VAL A 99 -14.12 2.37 -18.36
CA VAL A 99 -13.61 1.84 -19.61
C VAL A 99 -14.53 2.41 -20.69
N GLU A 100 -13.99 3.22 -21.60
CA GLU A 100 -14.73 3.61 -22.80
C GLU A 100 -14.98 2.35 -23.64
N VAL A 101 -16.24 2.15 -24.05
CA VAL A 101 -16.69 1.07 -24.95
C VAL A 101 -16.64 1.57 -26.39
#